data_AF-A0A3M2W907-F1
#
_entry.id   AF-A0A3M2W907-F1
#
_cell.length_a   1.000
_cell.length_b   1.000
_cell.length_c   1.000
_cell.angle_alpha   90.00
_cell.angle_beta   90.00
_cell.angle_gamma   90.00
#
_symmetry.space_group_name_H-M   'P 1'
#
loop_
_entity.id
_entity.type
_entity.pdbx_description
1 polymer ?
#
loop_
_entity_poly.entity_id
_entity_poly.type
_entity_poly.pdbx_seq_one_letter_code
_entity_poly.pdbx_strand_id
1 'polypeptide(L)' 'MSAFMQVAENTSPDSDLWITMEGWDGTVYQTSIPLQQASPTTVAWLKKQGATP' A
#
# COMPACT_ATOMS: atom_id res chain seq x y z
N MET A 1 7.84 15.89 -4.00
CA MET A 1 6.51 15.36 -4.41
C MET A 1 6.11 14.31 -3.40
N SER A 2 4.89 14.34 -2.88
CA SER A 2 4.32 13.24 -2.09
C SER A 2 3.04 12.75 -2.75
N ALA A 3 2.73 11.46 -2.58
CA ALA A 3 1.46 10.87 -2.99
C ALA A 3 0.70 10.45 -1.73
N PHE A 4 -0.60 10.68 -1.72
CA PHE A 4 -1.50 10.24 -0.66
C PHE A 4 -2.50 9.25 -1.24
N MET A 5 -2.78 8.19 -0.50
CA MET A 5 -3.73 7.16 -0.88
C MET A 5 -4.56 6.77 0.33
N GLN A 6 -5.88 6.62 0.14
CA GLN A 6 -6.76 6.06 1.14
C GLN A 6 -6.67 4.54 1.14
N VAL A 7 -6.67 3.93 2.33
CA VAL A 7 -6.67 2.48 2.51
C VAL A 7 -8.05 2.08 3.02
N ALA A 8 -8.76 1.24 2.26
CA ALA A 8 -10.07 0.74 2.67
C ALA A 8 -9.95 -0.19 3.88
N GLU A 9 -10.91 -0.15 4.80
CA GLU A 9 -10.90 -0.95 6.04
C GLU A 9 -10.88 -2.47 5.78
N ASN A 10 -11.47 -2.91 4.67
CA ASN A 10 -11.51 -4.31 4.24
C ASN A 10 -10.28 -4.73 3.39
N THR A 11 -9.24 -3.90 3.32
CA THR A 11 -7.98 -4.25 2.65
C THR A 11 -7.34 -5.45 3.33
N SER A 12 -6.93 -6.46 2.56
CA SER A 12 -6.21 -7.60 3.13
C SER A 12 -4.87 -7.14 3.71
N PRO A 13 -4.50 -7.57 4.94
CA PRO A 13 -3.17 -7.32 5.52
C PRO A 13 -2.00 -7.84 4.67
N ASP A 14 -2.25 -8.83 3.81
CA ASP A 14 -1.26 -9.45 2.93
C ASP A 14 -1.26 -8.85 1.51
N SER A 15 -1.94 -7.71 1.31
CA SER A 15 -1.94 -7.00 0.02
C SER A 15 -0.58 -6.39 -0.29
N ASP A 16 -0.38 -6.03 -1.55
CA ASP A 16 0.77 -5.26 -2.00
C ASP A 16 0.40 -3.81 -2.36
N LEU A 17 1.35 -2.90 -2.17
CA LEU A 17 1.35 -1.55 -2.75
C LEU A 17 2.01 -1.59 -4.13
N TRP A 18 1.22 -1.28 -5.15
CA TRP A 18 1.69 -1.14 -6.53
C TRP A 18 2.09 0.29 -6.81
N ILE A 19 3.30 0.48 -7.35
CA ILE A 19 3.81 1.79 -7.74
C ILE A 19 4.20 1.73 -9.22
N THR A 20 3.66 2.66 -10.00
CA THR A 20 4.14 2.99 -11.34
C THR A 20 4.69 4.40 -11.30
N MET A 21 5.92 4.58 -11.78
CA MET A 21 6.58 5.88 -11.88
C MET A 21 7.00 6.12 -13.32
N GLU A 22 6.56 7.23 -13.88
CA GLU A 22 6.90 7.66 -15.23
C GLU A 22 7.90 8.81 -15.16
N GLY A 23 9.07 8.60 -15.74
CA GLY A 23 10.06 9.64 -15.96
C GLY A 23 9.60 10.61 -17.02
N TRP A 24 9.97 11.87 -16.88
CA TRP A 24 9.80 12.91 -17.89
C TRP A 24 10.43 12.58 -19.25
N ASP A 25 11.36 11.62 -19.30
CA ASP A 25 11.98 11.06 -20.49
C ASP A 25 11.19 9.88 -21.10
N GLY A 26 10.00 9.59 -20.57
CA GLY A 26 9.13 8.49 -20.98
C GLY A 26 9.53 7.12 -20.43
N THR A 27 10.52 7.03 -19.54
CA THR A 27 10.85 5.77 -18.86
C THR A 27 9.75 5.38 -17.89
N VAL A 28 9.41 4.09 -17.83
CA VAL A 28 8.40 3.56 -16.90
C VAL A 28 9.04 2.55 -15.97
N TYR A 29 8.91 2.79 -14.67
CA TYR A 29 9.32 1.87 -13.62
C TYR A 29 8.07 1.37 -12.89
N GLN A 30 7.97 0.05 -12.71
CA GLN A 30 6.88 -0.59 -11.99
C GLN A 30 7.43 -1.51 -10.91
N THR A 31 6.81 -1.49 -9.74
CA THR A 31 7.15 -2.40 -8.65
C THR A 31 5.93 -2.70 -7.78
N SER A 32 6.00 -3.83 -7.09
CA SER A 32 5.07 -4.25 -6.05
C SER A 32 5.81 -4.36 -4.73
N ILE A 33 5.27 -3.78 -3.66
CA ILE A 33 5.87 -3.80 -2.33
C ILE A 33 4.85 -4.39 -1.36
N PRO A 34 5.16 -5.48 -0.62
CA PRO A 34 4.27 -6.00 0.40
C PRO A 34 3.83 -4.92 1.38
N LEU A 35 2.54 -4.84 1.71
CA LEU A 35 2.01 -3.80 2.59
C LEU A 35 2.68 -3.83 3.98
N GLN A 36 3.06 -5.02 4.45
CA GLN A 36 3.82 -5.19 5.69
C GLN A 36 5.22 -4.55 5.63
N GLN A 37 5.85 -4.49 4.46
CA GLN A 37 7.12 -3.80 4.26
C GLN A 37 6.92 -2.30 4.06
N ALA A 38 5.88 -1.90 3.32
CA ALA A 38 5.59 -0.49 3.03
C ALA A 38 5.11 0.28 4.29
N SER A 39 4.26 -0.35 5.11
CA SER A 39 3.70 0.26 6.33
C SER A 39 3.25 -0.80 7.36
N PRO A 40 4.14 -1.17 8.31
CA PRO A 40 3.78 -2.07 9.40
C PRO A 40 2.61 -1.58 10.27
N THR A 41 2.48 -0.25 10.44
CA THR A 41 1.42 0.36 11.25
C THR A 41 0.05 0.25 10.59
N THR A 42 -0.01 0.42 9.26
CA THR A 42 -1.25 0.19 8.49
C THR A 42 -1.70 -1.27 8.60
N VAL A 43 -0.78 -2.24 8.47
CA VAL A 43 -1.11 -3.67 8.66
C VAL A 43 -1.62 -3.94 10.07
N ALA A 44 -0.99 -3.36 11.10
CA ALA A 44 -1.48 -3.49 12.47
C ALA A 44 -2.89 -2.92 12.66
N TRP A 45 -3.21 -1.79 12.01
CA TRP A 45 -4.54 -1.18 12.02
C TRP A 45 -5.58 -2.04 11.27
N LEU A 46 -5.23 -2.62 10.11
CA LEU A 46 -6.11 -3.55 9.36
C LEU A 46 -6.42 -4.81 10.16
N LYS A 47 -5.42 -5.41 10.82
CA LYS A 47 -5.61 -6.60 11.69
C LYS A 47 -6.54 -6.34 12.87
N LYS A 48 -6.55 -5.10 13.40
CA LYS A 48 -7.45 -4.70 14.49
C LYS A 48 -8.90 -4.50 14.02
N GLN A 49 -9.12 -4.09 12.78
CA GLN A 49 -10.48 -3.91 12.24
C GLN A 49 -11.15 -5.22 11.83
N GLY A 50 -10.36 -6.21 11.36
CA GLY A 50 -10.87 -7.57 11.14
C GLY A 50 -11.30 -8.29 12.42
N ALA A 51 -10.89 -7.78 13.59
CA ALA A 51 -11.45 -8.13 14.90
C ALA A 51 -12.69 -7.27 15.18
N THR A 52 -13.73 -7.44 14.34
CA THR A 52 -15.09 -7.04 14.70
C THR A 52 -15.43 -7.64 16.09
N PRO A 53 -16.10 -6.92 17.01
CA PRO A 53 -16.58 -7.50 18.26
C PRO A 53 -17.40 -8.78 18.06
#